data_AF-A0A1C0Z2L2-F1
#
_entry.id   AF-A0A1C0Z2L2-F1
#
_cell.length_a   1.000
_cell.length_b   1.000
_cell.length_c   1.000
_cell.angle_alpha   90.00
_cell.angle_beta   90.00
_cell.angle_gamma   90.00
#
_symmetry.space_group_name_H-M   'P 1'
#
loop_
_entity.id
_entity.type
_entity.pdbx_description
1 polymer ?
#
loop_
_entity_poly.entity_id
_entity_poly.type
_entity_poly.pdbx_seq_one_letter_code
_entity_poly.pdbx_strand_id
1 'polypeptide(L)'
;MAVAAMMIVVAEHDALAATTSGAFVHVSQAEQSVPFIGEFSNYNELMDVVMDEMRQFRSEVTFKYTGSLNNFNASFDGALQEALMKPGNDYIHGTLSTWRYTYSSAGDVTLTLTYVGTIEQEQFVTKRVKEIASELTIDPNMTDFDKVKAVNDYIVTNVAYSRDTTTTPHHMYALLTEQKAVCQAYALLAYRLFEEMGIESRYVVGYAGGELHAWNTVQLNGVSYQLDTTWNDLFYNGRDLGDNIQYNYFLVTNEQLRRDHTWDEARYPVATDTRYAMYHDIAMGIEHDDDVYYSSTHDRFLYKMNKQTGVKERLTTVRAAHIAAHGDTIYFANESNNGFLSAYNVNTKQLTTVDAVPVTNVRVRGDELQYDANGTMKTTKLAQPALRQTFQTVVERSEAERVVAQINALHGAKVEDVIAVREAYDALSYEERLNVMNVKKLLVVERKMRRAIVAANRIEAIDPQSAKFTQQVAMARLALDRVPATQRKLMTSVRVLEQFEARM
;
A
#
# COMPACT_ATOMS: atom_id res chain seq x y z
N MET A 1 26.44 23.18 15.23
CA MET A 1 25.42 22.15 14.94
C MET A 1 24.65 22.61 13.72
N ALA A 2 24.34 21.70 12.79
CA ALA A 2 23.82 21.93 11.44
C ALA A 2 24.91 22.23 10.39
N VAL A 3 25.41 21.17 9.73
CA VAL A 3 25.34 20.91 8.28
C VAL A 3 25.79 19.44 8.12
N ALA A 4 24.89 18.52 8.47
CA ALA A 4 25.02 17.09 8.17
C ALA A 4 23.67 16.68 7.59
N ALA A 5 23.38 17.21 6.40
CA ALA A 5 22.20 16.86 5.63
C ALA A 5 22.68 16.12 4.39
N MET A 6 22.64 14.80 4.49
CA MET A 6 22.08 13.93 3.46
C MET A 6 22.77 13.89 2.10
N MET A 7 24.01 13.40 2.10
CA MET A 7 24.42 12.45 1.07
C MET A 7 24.17 11.04 1.62
N ILE A 8 23.36 10.23 0.93
CA ILE A 8 23.14 8.81 1.29
C ILE A 8 24.46 8.01 1.31
N VAL A 9 25.56 8.58 0.79
CA VAL A 9 26.81 7.87 0.56
C VAL A 9 27.85 8.01 1.69
N VAL A 10 27.62 8.79 2.75
CA VAL A 10 28.69 9.07 3.74
C VAL A 10 28.58 8.30 5.07
N ALA A 11 27.52 7.52 5.33
CA ALA A 11 27.34 6.91 6.66
C ALA A 11 27.69 5.42 6.81
N GLU A 12 27.90 4.64 5.75
CA GLU A 12 28.05 3.16 5.88
C GLU A 12 29.43 2.59 5.50
N HIS A 13 30.45 3.42 5.24
CA HIS A 13 31.78 2.93 4.82
C HIS A 13 32.80 2.69 5.95
N ASP A 14 32.38 2.72 7.23
CA ASP A 14 33.21 2.37 8.39
C ASP A 14 32.95 0.94 8.90
N ALA A 15 32.83 -0.03 8.00
CA ALA A 15 32.93 -1.45 8.35
C ALA A 15 33.18 -2.33 7.12
N LEU A 16 34.40 -2.32 6.55
CA LEU A 16 35.03 -3.47 5.88
C LEU A 16 36.46 -3.11 5.47
N ALA A 17 37.32 -2.93 6.48
CA ALA A 17 38.75 -3.16 6.30
C ALA A 17 38.98 -4.67 6.30
N ALA A 18 39.08 -5.30 5.12
CA ALA A 18 39.66 -6.62 4.97
C ALA A 18 40.20 -6.82 3.53
N THR A 19 41.51 -6.58 3.40
CA THR A 19 42.48 -7.28 2.54
C THR A 19 41.93 -8.17 1.41
N THR A 20 42.22 -7.82 0.17
CA THR A 20 42.81 -8.75 -0.82
C THR A 20 43.52 -7.95 -1.91
N SER A 21 44.82 -8.20 -2.05
CA SER A 21 45.62 -7.77 -3.19
C SER A 21 45.19 -8.57 -4.42
N GLY A 22 44.59 -7.91 -5.41
CA GLY A 22 44.32 -8.46 -6.72
C GLY A 22 44.62 -7.39 -7.76
N ALA A 23 45.62 -7.64 -8.59
CA ALA A 23 46.06 -6.74 -9.64
C ALA A 23 44.91 -6.41 -10.60
N PHE A 24 44.52 -5.13 -10.67
CA PHE A 24 43.66 -4.63 -11.74
C PHE A 24 44.50 -4.38 -12.98
N VAL A 25 44.17 -5.10 -14.03
CA VAL A 25 44.65 -4.88 -15.39
C VAL A 25 44.21 -3.49 -15.84
N HIS A 26 45.18 -2.62 -16.13
CA HIS A 26 44.96 -1.39 -16.87
C HIS A 26 44.37 -1.73 -18.24
N VAL A 27 43.11 -1.36 -18.44
CA VAL A 27 42.55 -1.21 -19.79
C VAL A 27 42.72 0.25 -20.16
N SER A 28 43.58 0.49 -21.14
CA SER A 28 43.85 1.82 -21.70
C SER A 28 42.58 2.40 -22.35
N GLN A 29 41.96 3.38 -21.71
CA GLN A 29 41.17 4.36 -22.45
C GLN A 29 42.16 5.33 -23.11
N ALA A 30 41.96 5.63 -24.38
CA ALA A 30 42.74 6.65 -25.09
C ALA A 30 42.76 7.94 -24.26
N GLU A 31 43.92 8.59 -24.15
CA GLU A 31 44.12 9.88 -23.48
C GLU A 31 43.18 10.94 -24.08
N GLN A 32 41.96 11.01 -23.57
CA GLN A 32 41.16 12.23 -23.69
C GLN A 32 41.70 13.17 -22.63
N SER A 33 42.30 14.27 -23.08
CA SER A 33 42.74 15.35 -22.20
C SER A 33 41.60 15.74 -21.25
N VAL A 34 41.89 15.84 -19.95
CA VAL A 34 40.94 16.32 -18.96
C VAL A 34 40.35 17.66 -19.44
N PRO A 35 39.02 17.79 -19.55
CA PRO A 35 38.42 18.96 -20.17
C PRO A 35 38.68 20.21 -19.32
N PHE A 36 39.15 21.28 -19.97
CA PHE A 36 39.18 22.62 -19.39
C PHE A 36 37.86 23.31 -19.71
N ILE A 37 37.05 23.56 -18.68
CA ILE A 37 35.65 24.01 -18.84
C ILE A 37 35.50 25.53 -18.78
N GLY A 38 36.58 26.28 -18.48
CA GLY A 38 36.61 27.74 -18.57
C GLY A 38 37.25 28.45 -17.37
N GLU A 39 37.13 29.78 -17.38
CA GLU A 39 37.51 30.65 -16.26
C GLU A 39 36.26 31.24 -15.61
N PHE A 40 36.15 31.16 -14.28
CA PHE A 40 34.96 31.58 -13.54
C PHE A 40 35.35 32.42 -12.33
N SER A 41 34.59 33.48 -12.05
CA SER A 41 34.72 34.28 -10.83
C SER A 41 33.52 34.15 -9.90
N ASN A 42 32.46 33.47 -10.36
CA ASN A 42 31.16 33.33 -9.71
C ASN A 42 30.78 31.85 -9.61
N TYR A 43 30.34 31.41 -8.44
CA TYR A 43 29.94 30.02 -8.23
C TYR A 43 28.67 29.65 -8.99
N ASN A 44 27.72 30.56 -9.21
CA ASN A 44 26.49 30.21 -9.94
C ASN A 44 26.80 29.80 -11.39
N GLU A 45 27.59 30.61 -12.10
CA GLU A 45 28.01 30.31 -13.47
C GLU A 45 28.88 29.04 -13.55
N LEU A 46 29.79 28.87 -12.58
CA LEU A 46 30.61 27.67 -12.48
C LEU A 46 29.74 26.41 -12.29
N MET A 47 28.74 26.46 -11.40
CA MET A 47 27.90 25.31 -11.10
C MET A 47 27.01 24.91 -12.27
N ASP A 48 26.52 25.87 -13.07
CA ASP A 48 25.75 25.55 -14.28
C ASP A 48 26.59 24.71 -15.26
N VAL A 49 27.85 25.10 -15.51
CA VAL A 49 28.76 24.35 -16.40
C VAL A 49 29.18 23.02 -15.77
N VAL A 50 29.50 22.99 -14.47
CA VAL A 50 29.84 21.73 -13.77
C VAL A 50 28.67 20.73 -13.84
N MET A 51 27.42 21.19 -13.72
CA MET A 51 26.25 20.31 -13.86
C MET A 51 26.12 19.72 -15.26
N ASP A 52 26.41 20.49 -16.31
CA ASP A 52 26.37 19.99 -17.69
C ASP A 52 27.45 18.92 -17.95
N GLU A 53 28.61 19.04 -17.30
CA GLU A 53 29.64 17.99 -17.34
C GLU A 53 29.25 16.76 -16.53
N MET A 54 28.57 16.94 -15.38
CA MET A 54 28.02 15.84 -14.59
C MET A 54 26.94 15.07 -15.34
N ARG A 55 26.09 15.75 -16.13
CA ARG A 55 25.10 15.09 -17.02
C ARG A 55 25.73 14.20 -18.07
N GLN A 56 26.97 14.49 -18.45
CA GLN A 56 27.78 13.65 -19.33
C GLN A 56 28.57 12.58 -18.58
N PHE A 57 28.36 12.44 -17.26
CA PHE A 57 29.06 11.51 -16.37
C PHE A 57 30.58 11.67 -16.41
N ARG A 58 31.09 12.90 -16.63
CA ARG A 58 32.52 13.15 -16.56
C ARG A 58 33.03 12.93 -15.15
N SER A 59 34.10 12.15 -15.01
CA SER A 59 34.74 11.85 -13.74
C SER A 59 35.81 12.87 -13.34
N GLU A 60 36.24 13.72 -14.26
CA GLU A 60 37.21 14.77 -14.00
C GLU A 60 37.01 15.98 -14.91
N VAL A 61 37.09 17.18 -14.35
CA VAL A 61 37.04 18.46 -15.08
C VAL A 61 38.05 19.43 -14.47
N THR A 62 38.60 20.33 -15.29
CA THR A 62 39.50 21.39 -14.85
C THR A 62 38.95 22.76 -15.21
N PHE A 63 39.19 23.74 -14.36
CA PHE A 63 38.80 25.13 -14.61
C PHE A 63 39.71 26.08 -13.85
N LYS A 64 39.62 27.36 -14.18
CA LYS A 64 40.29 28.41 -13.42
C LYS A 64 39.28 29.22 -12.63
N TYR A 65 39.45 29.30 -11.33
CA TYR A 65 38.65 30.14 -10.46
C TYR A 65 39.39 31.45 -10.15
N THR A 66 38.90 32.55 -10.68
CA THR A 66 39.47 33.90 -10.51
C THR A 66 38.81 34.70 -9.40
N GLY A 67 37.80 34.12 -8.73
CA GLY A 67 37.16 34.69 -7.54
C GLY A 67 38.01 34.58 -6.28
N SER A 68 37.42 34.91 -5.12
CA SER A 68 38.15 34.81 -3.85
C SER A 68 38.37 33.36 -3.45
N LEU A 69 39.63 32.97 -3.22
CA LEU A 69 39.98 31.65 -2.69
C LEU A 69 39.84 31.55 -1.15
N ASN A 70 39.42 32.64 -0.47
CA ASN A 70 39.17 32.62 0.96
C ASN A 70 37.99 31.69 1.26
N ASN A 71 38.19 30.70 2.14
CA ASN A 71 37.20 29.67 2.44
C ASN A 71 36.66 28.96 1.18
N PHE A 72 37.51 28.77 0.15
CA PHE A 72 37.12 28.17 -1.12
C PHE A 72 36.39 26.86 -0.92
N ASN A 73 36.91 25.96 -0.06
CA ASN A 73 36.34 24.64 0.15
C ASN A 73 34.86 24.69 0.57
N ALA A 74 34.57 25.40 1.68
CA ALA A 74 33.22 25.51 2.20
C ALA A 74 32.26 26.21 1.21
N SER A 75 32.76 27.21 0.48
CA SER A 75 31.96 27.97 -0.49
C SER A 75 31.64 27.14 -1.74
N PHE A 76 32.64 26.43 -2.26
CA PHE A 76 32.48 25.51 -3.39
C PHE A 76 31.55 24.35 -3.01
N ASP A 77 31.78 23.70 -1.86
CA ASP A 77 30.95 22.60 -1.38
C ASP A 77 29.50 23.04 -1.18
N GLY A 78 29.28 24.21 -0.57
CA GLY A 78 27.93 24.77 -0.41
C GLY A 78 27.24 25.06 -1.74
N ALA A 79 27.95 25.68 -2.69
CA ALA A 79 27.41 25.98 -4.01
C ALA A 79 27.08 24.72 -4.82
N LEU A 80 27.94 23.70 -4.76
CA LEU A 80 27.72 22.43 -5.44
C LEU A 80 26.52 21.68 -4.83
N GLN A 81 26.44 21.62 -3.49
CA GLN A 81 25.29 21.04 -2.79
C GLN A 81 23.98 21.75 -3.16
N GLU A 82 23.98 23.08 -3.17
CA GLU A 82 22.80 23.85 -3.56
C GLU A 82 22.41 23.57 -5.02
N ALA A 83 23.38 23.50 -5.93
CA ALA A 83 23.14 23.19 -7.32
C ALA A 83 22.56 21.78 -7.51
N LEU A 84 23.07 20.76 -6.82
CA LEU A 84 22.56 19.37 -6.91
C LEU A 84 21.08 19.28 -6.50
N MET A 85 20.67 20.07 -5.49
CA MET A 85 19.30 20.07 -4.97
C MET A 85 18.29 20.85 -5.83
N LYS A 86 18.73 21.56 -6.88
CA LYS A 86 17.84 22.32 -7.77
C LYS A 86 16.97 21.39 -8.63
N PRO A 87 15.71 21.77 -8.92
CA PRO A 87 14.89 21.04 -9.89
C PRO A 87 15.61 20.83 -11.22
N GLY A 88 15.57 19.61 -11.73
CA GLY A 88 16.24 19.22 -12.97
C GLY A 88 17.67 18.68 -12.79
N ASN A 89 18.21 18.73 -11.56
CA ASN A 89 19.49 18.10 -11.20
C ASN A 89 19.29 16.82 -10.36
N ASP A 90 18.05 16.46 -10.10
CA ASP A 90 17.61 15.34 -9.25
C ASP A 90 18.30 14.01 -9.57
N TYR A 91 18.46 13.69 -10.87
CA TYR A 91 19.14 12.45 -11.28
C TYR A 91 20.63 12.43 -10.93
N ILE A 92 21.32 13.55 -11.17
CA ILE A 92 22.75 13.68 -10.84
C ILE A 92 22.94 13.70 -9.33
N HIS A 93 22.06 14.39 -8.59
CA HIS A 93 22.06 14.37 -7.13
C HIS A 93 21.96 12.94 -6.58
N GLY A 94 21.09 12.11 -7.15
CA GLY A 94 20.97 10.72 -6.72
C GLY A 94 22.06 9.77 -7.23
N THR A 95 22.86 10.13 -8.25
CA THR A 95 23.91 9.25 -8.78
C THR A 95 25.33 9.64 -8.38
N LEU A 96 25.55 10.89 -7.94
CA LEU A 96 26.85 11.35 -7.47
C LEU A 96 27.17 10.76 -6.09
N SER A 97 28.29 10.05 -6.00
CA SER A 97 28.77 9.41 -4.77
C SER A 97 29.63 10.37 -3.95
N THR A 98 30.69 10.91 -4.56
CA THR A 98 31.59 11.87 -3.90
C THR A 98 32.18 12.84 -4.92
N TRP A 99 32.67 13.98 -4.43
CA TRP A 99 33.55 14.88 -5.18
C TRP A 99 34.81 15.19 -4.38
N ARG A 100 35.88 15.50 -5.10
CA ARG A 100 37.14 16.00 -4.54
C ARG A 100 37.69 17.06 -5.46
N TYR A 101 38.45 18.00 -4.92
CA TYR A 101 39.15 18.97 -5.74
C TYR A 101 40.53 19.28 -5.19
N THR A 102 41.44 19.62 -6.11
CA THR A 102 42.71 20.26 -5.80
C THR A 102 42.72 21.63 -6.44
N TYR A 103 43.41 22.59 -5.84
CA TYR A 103 43.54 23.92 -6.42
C TYR A 103 44.88 24.58 -6.12
N SER A 104 45.36 25.39 -7.07
CA SER A 104 46.59 26.18 -6.94
C SER A 104 46.31 27.56 -6.33
N SER A 105 47.35 28.26 -5.89
CA SER A 105 47.24 29.67 -5.48
C SER A 105 46.90 30.62 -6.64
N ALA A 106 47.08 30.17 -7.89
CA ALA A 106 46.67 30.89 -9.10
C ALA A 106 45.21 30.61 -9.49
N GLY A 107 44.52 29.75 -8.73
CA GLY A 107 43.11 29.41 -8.95
C GLY A 107 42.88 28.29 -9.96
N ASP A 108 43.91 27.57 -10.40
CA ASP A 108 43.71 26.38 -11.24
C ASP A 108 43.11 25.27 -10.39
N VAL A 109 41.95 24.75 -10.78
CA VAL A 109 41.19 23.73 -10.04
C VAL A 109 41.04 22.46 -10.88
N THR A 110 41.30 21.31 -10.27
CA THR A 110 40.92 20.00 -10.79
C THR A 110 39.82 19.43 -9.89
N LEU A 111 38.64 19.19 -10.45
CA LEU A 111 37.49 18.57 -9.78
C LEU A 111 37.36 17.11 -10.25
N THR A 112 37.46 16.18 -9.31
CA THR A 112 37.26 14.74 -9.53
C THR A 112 35.91 14.33 -8.96
N LEU A 113 35.13 13.61 -9.76
CA LEU A 113 33.76 13.21 -9.47
C LEU A 113 33.66 11.68 -9.50
N THR A 114 33.05 11.12 -8.47
CA THR A 114 32.79 9.67 -8.39
C THR A 114 31.28 9.46 -8.38
N TYR A 115 30.79 8.60 -9.27
CA TYR A 115 29.39 8.20 -9.34
C TYR A 115 29.18 6.82 -8.73
N VAL A 116 27.93 6.51 -8.37
CA VAL A 116 27.55 5.22 -7.78
C VAL A 116 27.75 4.06 -8.77
N GLY A 117 27.62 4.30 -10.08
CA GLY A 117 27.85 3.31 -11.14
C GLY A 117 28.85 3.79 -12.20
N THR A 118 29.18 2.91 -13.14
CA THR A 118 30.06 3.24 -14.28
C THR A 118 29.27 3.82 -15.47
N ILE A 119 29.96 4.45 -16.42
CA ILE A 119 29.34 4.97 -17.64
C ILE A 119 28.69 3.86 -18.47
N GLU A 120 29.27 2.66 -18.52
CA GLU A 120 28.69 1.51 -19.22
C GLU A 120 27.39 1.03 -18.56
N GLN A 121 27.34 1.04 -17.22
CA GLN A 121 26.13 0.74 -16.47
C GLN A 121 25.04 1.80 -16.71
N GLU A 122 25.41 3.08 -16.77
CA GLU A 122 24.48 4.17 -17.08
C GLU A 122 23.91 4.06 -18.51
N GLN A 123 24.75 3.70 -19.49
CA GLN A 123 24.30 3.47 -20.86
C GLN A 123 23.33 2.30 -20.94
N PHE A 124 23.60 1.21 -20.21
CA PHE A 124 22.68 0.07 -20.08
C PHE A 124 21.34 0.51 -19.49
N VAL A 125 21.37 1.22 -18.35
CA VAL A 125 20.17 1.73 -17.68
C VAL A 125 19.36 2.62 -18.61
N THR A 126 20.01 3.57 -19.30
CA THR A 126 19.34 4.48 -20.24
C THR A 126 18.62 3.73 -21.35
N LYS A 127 19.23 2.68 -21.90
CA LYS A 127 18.57 1.83 -22.90
C LYS A 127 17.36 1.10 -22.31
N ARG A 128 17.52 0.49 -21.14
CA ARG A 128 16.46 -0.33 -20.52
C ARG A 128 15.28 0.51 -20.02
N VAL A 129 15.52 1.71 -19.51
CA VAL A 129 14.46 2.68 -19.14
C VAL A 129 13.56 2.97 -20.34
N LYS A 130 14.13 3.22 -21.53
CA LYS A 130 13.36 3.49 -22.76
C LYS A 130 12.51 2.30 -23.19
N GLU A 131 13.09 1.11 -23.15
CA GLU A 131 12.35 -0.13 -23.44
C GLU A 131 11.17 -0.30 -22.47
N ILE A 132 11.41 -0.20 -21.15
CA ILE A 132 10.37 -0.34 -20.13
C ILE A 132 9.29 0.73 -20.30
N ALA A 133 9.67 2.00 -20.47
CA ALA A 133 8.71 3.08 -20.68
C ALA A 133 7.82 2.81 -21.90
N SER A 134 8.41 2.32 -23.01
CA SER A 134 7.63 1.92 -24.19
C SER A 134 6.68 0.74 -23.94
N GLU A 135 7.10 -0.22 -23.11
CA GLU A 135 6.29 -1.38 -22.71
C GLU A 135 5.11 -0.95 -21.81
N LEU A 136 5.32 0.07 -20.97
CA LEU A 136 4.30 0.62 -20.06
C LEU A 136 3.32 1.58 -20.75
N THR A 137 3.73 2.28 -21.82
CA THR A 137 2.88 3.26 -22.54
C THR A 137 2.33 2.76 -23.88
N ILE A 138 1.97 1.48 -23.99
CA ILE A 138 1.44 0.91 -25.24
C ILE A 138 0.10 1.57 -25.62
N ASP A 139 -0.73 1.94 -24.64
CA ASP A 139 -1.94 2.72 -24.88
C ASP A 139 -1.60 4.22 -24.92
N PRO A 140 -1.77 4.91 -26.07
CA PRO A 140 -1.48 6.34 -26.16
C PRO A 140 -2.44 7.21 -25.35
N ASN A 141 -3.55 6.67 -24.84
CA ASN A 141 -4.56 7.42 -24.09
C ASN A 141 -4.40 7.33 -22.58
N MET A 142 -3.29 6.75 -22.09
CA MET A 142 -3.02 6.69 -20.66
C MET A 142 -2.99 8.09 -20.04
N THR A 143 -3.74 8.24 -18.95
CA THR A 143 -3.70 9.45 -18.14
C THR A 143 -2.41 9.50 -17.30
N ASP A 144 -2.09 10.66 -16.73
CA ASP A 144 -0.95 10.77 -15.79
C ASP A 144 -1.08 9.77 -14.63
N PHE A 145 -2.31 9.52 -14.17
CA PHE A 145 -2.59 8.52 -13.16
C PHE A 145 -2.21 7.12 -13.62
N ASP A 146 -2.63 6.72 -14.83
CA ASP A 146 -2.35 5.40 -15.37
C ASP A 146 -0.85 5.18 -15.55
N LYS A 147 -0.13 6.20 -16.01
CA LYS A 147 1.34 6.17 -16.15
C LYS A 147 2.03 6.00 -14.80
N VAL A 148 1.63 6.80 -13.81
CA VAL A 148 2.26 6.74 -12.47
C VAL A 148 1.98 5.41 -11.78
N LYS A 149 0.76 4.91 -11.92
CA LYS A 149 0.39 3.58 -11.43
C LYS A 149 1.18 2.48 -12.13
N ALA A 150 1.31 2.52 -13.46
CA ALA A 150 2.06 1.54 -14.22
C ALA A 150 3.54 1.47 -13.80
N VAL A 151 4.18 2.61 -13.51
CA VAL A 151 5.56 2.64 -13.00
C VAL A 151 5.65 2.04 -11.59
N ASN A 152 4.75 2.43 -10.68
CA ASN A 152 4.69 1.85 -9.33
C ASN A 152 4.56 0.33 -9.42
N ASP A 153 3.54 -0.15 -10.12
CA ASP A 153 3.21 -1.56 -10.24
C ASP A 153 4.37 -2.34 -10.87
N TYR A 154 4.95 -1.81 -11.96
CA TYR A 154 6.12 -2.42 -12.60
C TYR A 154 7.26 -2.60 -11.61
N ILE A 155 7.62 -1.57 -10.85
CA ILE A 155 8.74 -1.66 -9.91
C ILE A 155 8.41 -2.68 -8.81
N VAL A 156 7.28 -2.53 -8.12
CA VAL A 156 6.97 -3.35 -6.93
C VAL A 156 6.67 -4.83 -7.24
N THR A 157 6.42 -5.19 -8.50
CA THR A 157 6.22 -6.60 -8.89
C THR A 157 7.42 -7.23 -9.60
N ASN A 158 8.45 -6.46 -9.98
CA ASN A 158 9.60 -6.99 -10.74
C ASN A 158 10.91 -6.98 -9.95
N VAL A 159 10.96 -6.34 -8.79
CA VAL A 159 12.17 -6.22 -8.00
C VAL A 159 11.90 -6.48 -6.52
N ALA A 160 12.96 -6.82 -5.78
CA ALA A 160 12.91 -7.08 -4.35
C ALA A 160 13.90 -6.20 -3.58
N TYR A 161 13.48 -5.67 -2.44
CA TYR A 161 14.38 -4.91 -1.59
C TYR A 161 15.47 -5.82 -1.01
N SER A 162 16.73 -5.55 -1.35
CA SER A 162 17.86 -6.35 -0.90
C SER A 162 19.18 -5.59 -1.04
N ARG A 163 20.08 -5.81 -0.08
CA ARG A 163 21.49 -5.39 -0.12
C ARG A 163 22.42 -6.49 -0.67
N ASP A 164 21.89 -7.70 -0.86
CA ASP A 164 22.62 -8.86 -1.37
C ASP A 164 22.61 -8.87 -2.91
N THR A 165 23.56 -8.15 -3.49
CA THR A 165 23.78 -7.98 -4.93
C THR A 165 25.27 -8.08 -5.28
N THR A 166 25.58 -8.47 -6.51
CA THR A 166 26.96 -8.53 -7.02
C THR A 166 27.50 -7.17 -7.41
N THR A 167 26.62 -6.30 -7.92
CA THR A 167 26.88 -4.88 -8.18
C THR A 167 26.32 -4.02 -7.03
N THR A 168 26.61 -2.73 -7.00
CA THR A 168 26.13 -1.88 -5.90
C THR A 168 24.59 -1.83 -5.87
N PRO A 169 23.94 -2.14 -4.72
CA PRO A 169 22.48 -2.14 -4.62
C PRO A 169 21.89 -0.72 -4.67
N HIS A 170 22.75 0.31 -4.63
CA HIS A 170 22.36 1.72 -4.73
C HIS A 170 22.21 2.19 -6.20
N HIS A 171 22.60 1.35 -7.18
CA HIS A 171 22.50 1.68 -8.60
C HIS A 171 21.34 0.94 -9.28
N MET A 172 20.65 1.59 -10.20
CA MET A 172 19.58 0.95 -11.00
C MET A 172 20.06 -0.24 -11.82
N TYR A 173 21.35 -0.33 -12.12
CA TYR A 173 21.91 -1.49 -12.82
C TYR A 173 21.68 -2.79 -12.03
N ALA A 174 21.91 -2.79 -10.71
CA ALA A 174 21.63 -3.95 -9.87
C ALA A 174 20.14 -4.28 -9.89
N LEU A 175 19.29 -3.25 -9.75
CA LEU A 175 17.85 -3.38 -9.81
C LEU A 175 17.37 -4.03 -11.13
N LEU A 176 17.90 -3.60 -12.28
CA LEU A 176 17.46 -4.04 -13.60
C LEU A 176 18.08 -5.37 -14.07
N THR A 177 19.22 -5.78 -13.51
CA THR A 177 19.93 -7.01 -13.92
C THR A 177 19.83 -8.14 -12.90
N GLU A 178 19.73 -7.80 -11.61
CA GLU A 178 19.69 -8.75 -10.50
C GLU A 178 18.32 -8.77 -9.80
N GLN A 179 17.39 -7.88 -10.18
CA GLN A 179 16.06 -7.73 -9.57
C GLN A 179 16.10 -7.45 -8.06
N LYS A 180 17.20 -6.85 -7.60
CA LYS A 180 17.50 -6.59 -6.19
C LYS A 180 18.19 -5.24 -6.05
N ALA A 181 17.73 -4.42 -5.12
CA ALA A 181 18.35 -3.13 -4.82
C ALA A 181 17.80 -2.49 -3.53
N VAL A 182 18.29 -1.30 -3.18
CA VAL A 182 17.78 -0.46 -2.09
C VAL A 182 17.11 0.83 -2.59
N CYS A 183 16.55 1.61 -1.66
CA CYS A 183 15.65 2.76 -1.93
C CYS A 183 16.14 3.75 -2.98
N GLN A 184 17.45 4.04 -2.99
CA GLN A 184 18.06 4.92 -3.97
C GLN A 184 17.84 4.45 -5.42
N ALA A 185 18.03 3.17 -5.70
CA ALA A 185 17.83 2.63 -7.04
C ALA A 185 16.35 2.59 -7.44
N TYR A 186 15.45 2.31 -6.49
CA TYR A 186 14.00 2.33 -6.71
C TYR A 186 13.53 3.73 -7.13
N ALA A 187 13.86 4.73 -6.32
CA ALA A 187 13.46 6.12 -6.55
C ALA A 187 14.08 6.71 -7.82
N LEU A 188 15.31 6.31 -8.16
CA LEU A 188 15.95 6.72 -9.41
C LEU A 188 15.35 6.04 -10.64
N LEU A 189 14.97 4.76 -10.56
CA LEU A 189 14.28 4.11 -11.67
C LEU A 189 12.91 4.74 -11.91
N ALA A 190 12.15 4.96 -10.84
CA ALA A 190 10.86 5.64 -10.92
C ALA A 190 11.02 7.04 -11.56
N TYR A 191 11.97 7.84 -11.07
CA TYR A 191 12.30 9.16 -11.63
C TYR A 191 12.59 9.09 -13.14
N ARG A 192 13.45 8.17 -13.59
CA ARG A 192 13.84 8.03 -15.00
C ARG A 192 12.69 7.56 -15.89
N LEU A 193 11.83 6.68 -15.37
CA LEU A 193 10.62 6.25 -16.09
C LEU A 193 9.62 7.41 -16.21
N PHE A 194 9.43 8.21 -15.15
CA PHE A 194 8.58 9.39 -15.21
C PHE A 194 9.09 10.43 -16.21
N GLU A 195 10.39 10.69 -16.21
CA GLU A 195 11.04 11.57 -17.19
C GLU A 195 10.77 11.11 -18.63
N GLU A 196 11.00 9.82 -18.93
CA GLU A 196 10.74 9.25 -20.25
C GLU A 196 9.26 9.29 -20.65
N MET A 197 8.34 9.22 -19.67
CA MET A 197 6.88 9.24 -19.89
C MET A 197 6.27 10.66 -19.84
N GLY A 198 7.10 11.69 -19.63
CA GLY A 198 6.69 13.10 -19.56
C GLY A 198 5.95 13.49 -18.28
N ILE A 199 6.14 12.74 -17.19
CA ILE A 199 5.59 13.05 -15.87
C ILE A 199 6.61 13.85 -15.06
N GLU A 200 6.22 15.04 -14.61
CA GLU A 200 7.07 15.84 -13.73
C GLU A 200 7.25 15.12 -12.38
N SER A 201 8.50 14.91 -11.99
CA SER A 201 8.85 14.28 -10.72
C SER A 201 10.12 14.88 -10.13
N ARG A 202 10.33 14.68 -8.82
CA ARG A 202 11.56 15.07 -8.10
C ARG A 202 12.09 13.88 -7.33
N TYR A 203 13.40 13.78 -7.20
CA TYR A 203 14.06 12.79 -6.34
C TYR A 203 14.20 13.38 -4.93
N VAL A 204 13.59 12.73 -3.95
CA VAL A 204 13.55 13.21 -2.56
C VAL A 204 14.49 12.37 -1.73
N VAL A 205 15.33 13.03 -0.93
CA VAL A 205 16.15 12.41 0.10
C VAL A 205 15.64 12.85 1.47
N GLY A 206 15.46 11.88 2.34
CA GLY A 206 14.87 12.07 3.66
C GLY A 206 15.26 10.94 4.62
N TYR A 207 14.59 10.89 5.76
CA TYR A 207 14.66 9.75 6.65
C TYR A 207 13.31 9.05 6.67
N ALA A 208 13.31 7.73 6.76
CA ALA A 208 12.12 6.92 6.95
C ALA A 208 12.41 5.89 8.04
N GLY A 209 11.56 5.83 9.08
CA GLY A 209 11.81 4.95 10.23
C GLY A 209 13.14 5.24 10.99
N GLY A 210 13.74 6.42 10.80
CA GLY A 210 15.02 6.81 11.38
C GLY A 210 16.26 6.49 10.53
N GLU A 211 16.10 5.81 9.38
CA GLU A 211 17.18 5.50 8.44
C GLU A 211 17.16 6.46 7.24
N LEU A 212 18.31 6.67 6.62
CA LEU A 212 18.40 7.43 5.38
C LEU A 212 17.58 6.74 4.28
N HIS A 213 16.76 7.51 3.59
CA HIS A 213 15.80 6.97 2.63
C HIS A 213 15.62 7.91 1.42
N ALA A 214 15.16 7.33 0.32
CA ALA A 214 14.90 8.06 -0.91
C ALA A 214 13.59 7.59 -1.56
N TRP A 215 12.84 8.55 -2.10
CA TRP A 215 11.55 8.34 -2.79
C TRP A 215 11.31 9.48 -3.80
N ASN A 216 10.09 9.62 -4.32
CA ASN A 216 9.77 10.64 -5.31
C ASN A 216 8.59 11.53 -4.91
N THR A 217 8.62 12.79 -5.36
CA THR A 217 7.36 13.53 -5.60
C THR A 217 6.99 13.40 -7.07
N VAL A 218 5.71 13.26 -7.39
CA VAL A 218 5.19 13.19 -8.76
C VAL A 218 4.05 14.18 -8.94
N GLN A 219 3.91 14.76 -10.13
CA GLN A 219 2.84 15.71 -10.44
C GLN A 219 1.88 15.11 -11.47
N LEU A 220 0.59 15.08 -11.12
CA LEU A 220 -0.49 14.62 -12.00
C LEU A 220 -1.42 15.81 -12.25
N ASN A 221 -1.59 16.23 -13.50
CA ASN A 221 -2.42 17.38 -13.88
C ASN A 221 -2.19 18.64 -13.02
N GLY A 222 -0.93 18.99 -12.73
CA GLY A 222 -0.59 20.17 -11.91
C GLY A 222 -0.68 19.97 -10.39
N VAL A 223 -1.06 18.78 -9.92
CA VAL A 223 -1.18 18.47 -8.48
C VAL A 223 -0.07 17.50 -8.06
N SER A 224 0.68 17.88 -7.03
CA SER A 224 1.79 17.07 -6.51
C SER A 224 1.34 16.03 -5.49
N TYR A 225 1.98 14.87 -5.54
CA TYR A 225 1.82 13.76 -4.61
C TYR A 225 3.18 13.20 -4.22
N GLN A 226 3.25 12.59 -3.05
CA GLN A 226 4.38 11.76 -2.65
C GLN A 226 4.18 10.33 -3.16
N LEU A 227 5.27 9.69 -3.57
CA LEU A 227 5.29 8.30 -4.02
C LEU A 227 6.54 7.61 -3.50
N ASP A 228 6.35 6.55 -2.72
CA ASP A 228 7.43 5.68 -2.26
C ASP A 228 7.23 4.25 -2.78
N THR A 229 7.92 3.94 -3.88
CA THR A 229 7.89 2.60 -4.48
C THR A 229 8.61 1.56 -3.62
N THR A 230 9.54 1.94 -2.76
CA THR A 230 10.23 0.99 -1.87
C THR A 230 9.31 0.54 -0.74
N TRP A 231 8.54 1.45 -0.15
CA TRP A 231 7.59 1.09 0.91
C TRP A 231 6.26 0.52 0.38
N ASN A 232 6.05 0.56 -0.94
CA ASN A 232 5.03 -0.23 -1.64
C ASN A 232 5.54 -1.61 -2.10
N ASP A 233 6.84 -1.87 -2.01
CA ASP A 233 7.40 -3.19 -2.32
C ASP A 233 7.02 -4.21 -1.23
N LEU A 234 6.30 -5.24 -1.65
CA LEU A 234 5.87 -6.34 -0.81
C LEU A 234 6.98 -7.39 -0.60
N PHE A 235 8.05 -7.33 -1.39
CA PHE A 235 9.25 -8.17 -1.30
C PHE A 235 10.27 -7.60 -0.30
N TYR A 236 9.92 -7.66 0.99
CA TYR A 236 10.85 -7.31 2.07
C TYR A 236 11.32 -8.56 2.83
N ASN A 237 12.64 -8.73 2.96
CA ASN A 237 13.29 -9.81 3.72
C ASN A 237 12.88 -11.24 3.30
N GLY A 238 12.81 -11.50 1.99
CA GLY A 238 12.57 -12.86 1.47
C GLY A 238 11.11 -13.33 1.50
N ARG A 239 10.15 -12.42 1.71
CA ARG A 239 8.72 -12.72 1.52
C ARG A 239 8.32 -12.47 0.07
N ASP A 240 8.19 -13.54 -0.71
CA ASP A 240 7.58 -13.50 -2.05
C ASP A 240 6.05 -13.48 -1.91
N LEU A 241 5.45 -12.32 -2.18
CA LEU A 241 3.99 -12.14 -2.20
C LEU A 241 3.41 -12.27 -3.63
N GLY A 242 4.20 -12.74 -4.59
CA GLY A 242 3.77 -13.01 -5.96
C GLY A 242 3.37 -11.74 -6.69
N ASP A 243 2.26 -11.79 -7.41
CA ASP A 243 1.75 -10.68 -8.23
C ASP A 243 0.95 -9.65 -7.42
N ASN A 244 0.98 -9.73 -6.10
CA ASN A 244 0.23 -8.83 -5.26
C ASN A 244 0.90 -7.45 -5.17
N ILE A 245 0.07 -6.40 -5.12
CA ILE A 245 0.52 -5.01 -5.11
C ILE A 245 0.05 -4.32 -3.82
N GLN A 246 0.88 -3.41 -3.29
CA GLN A 246 0.53 -2.53 -2.20
C GLN A 246 0.53 -1.06 -2.64
N TYR A 247 -0.37 -0.26 -2.05
CA TYR A 247 -0.54 1.15 -2.40
C TYR A 247 -0.54 2.08 -1.18
N ASN A 248 0.04 1.66 -0.05
CA ASN A 248 0.05 2.44 1.19
C ASN A 248 0.76 3.80 1.03
N TYR A 249 1.77 3.86 0.18
CA TYR A 249 2.58 5.04 -0.12
C TYR A 249 2.45 5.49 -1.58
N PHE A 250 1.35 5.09 -2.24
CA PHE A 250 1.05 5.50 -3.60
C PHE A 250 0.21 6.78 -3.62
N LEU A 251 0.77 7.85 -4.19
CA LEU A 251 0.09 9.15 -4.34
C LEU A 251 -0.45 9.74 -3.02
N VAL A 252 0.38 9.72 -1.98
CA VAL A 252 0.01 10.21 -0.65
C VAL A 252 0.28 11.71 -0.49
N THR A 253 -0.37 12.32 0.50
CA THR A 253 -0.11 13.70 0.93
C THR A 253 1.16 13.80 1.79
N ASN A 254 1.70 15.02 1.94
CA ASN A 254 2.78 15.28 2.88
C ASN A 254 2.36 14.92 4.32
N GLU A 255 1.11 15.16 4.71
CA GLU A 255 0.60 14.81 6.05
C GLU A 255 0.60 13.30 6.29
N GLN A 256 0.23 12.51 5.29
CA GLN A 256 0.27 11.05 5.39
C GLN A 256 1.70 10.53 5.46
N LEU A 257 2.59 11.02 4.59
CA LEU A 257 3.98 10.58 4.55
C LEU A 257 4.76 10.98 5.81
N ARG A 258 4.47 12.15 6.41
CA ARG A 258 5.13 12.66 7.63
C ARG A 258 4.96 11.80 8.88
N ARG A 259 4.12 10.76 8.83
CA ARG A 259 3.89 9.86 9.97
C ARG A 259 5.12 9.01 10.29
N ASP A 260 5.91 8.71 9.27
CA ASP A 260 7.10 7.85 9.35
C ASP A 260 8.28 8.35 8.50
N HIS A 261 8.07 9.37 7.64
CA HIS A 261 9.12 10.04 6.90
C HIS A 261 9.39 11.47 7.38
N THR A 262 10.62 11.94 7.21
CA THR A 262 11.03 13.33 7.43
C THR A 262 11.95 13.80 6.31
N TRP A 263 11.74 15.03 5.81
CA TRP A 263 12.55 15.65 4.76
C TRP A 263 12.45 17.17 4.86
N ASP A 264 13.30 17.89 4.12
CA ASP A 264 13.20 19.34 3.98
C ASP A 264 12.05 19.72 3.02
N GLU A 265 10.83 19.83 3.55
CA GLU A 265 9.63 20.14 2.77
C GLU A 265 9.76 21.42 1.93
N ALA A 266 10.55 22.40 2.37
CA ALA A 266 10.69 23.67 1.67
C ALA A 266 11.38 23.52 0.30
N ARG A 267 12.04 22.38 0.04
CA ARG A 267 12.76 22.10 -1.21
C ARG A 267 11.92 21.40 -2.28
N TYR A 268 10.72 20.93 -1.93
CA TYR A 268 9.91 20.08 -2.81
C TYR A 268 8.47 20.59 -2.93
N PRO A 269 7.75 20.23 -4.02
CA PRO A 269 6.33 20.53 -4.15
C PRO A 269 5.50 19.96 -2.99
N VAL A 270 4.50 20.71 -2.54
CA VAL A 270 3.65 20.33 -1.40
C VAL A 270 2.47 19.48 -1.86
N ALA A 271 2.38 18.24 -1.36
CA ALA A 271 1.25 17.35 -1.64
C ALA A 271 0.15 17.47 -0.57
N THR A 272 -1.07 17.86 -0.98
CA THR A 272 -2.21 18.03 -0.05
C THR A 272 -3.52 17.42 -0.53
N ASP A 273 -3.62 17.02 -1.81
CA ASP A 273 -4.84 16.45 -2.37
C ASP A 273 -5.00 14.98 -1.94
N THR A 274 -6.22 14.60 -1.53
CA THR A 274 -6.52 13.28 -0.97
C THR A 274 -7.34 12.39 -1.92
N ARG A 275 -7.54 12.77 -3.19
CA ARG A 275 -8.42 12.03 -4.11
C ARG A 275 -8.04 10.56 -4.31
N TYR A 276 -6.76 10.22 -4.15
CA TYR A 276 -6.27 8.85 -4.29
C TYR A 276 -6.24 8.07 -2.97
N ALA A 277 -6.73 8.64 -1.87
CA ALA A 277 -6.75 7.98 -0.56
C ALA A 277 -7.51 6.64 -0.52
N MET A 278 -8.37 6.37 -1.51
CA MET A 278 -9.03 5.08 -1.67
C MET A 278 -8.05 3.92 -1.90
N TYR A 279 -6.90 4.18 -2.54
CA TYR A 279 -5.86 3.17 -2.80
C TYR A 279 -5.09 2.77 -1.54
N HIS A 280 -4.97 3.65 -0.54
CA HIS A 280 -4.09 3.42 0.62
C HIS A 280 -4.59 2.33 1.58
N ASP A 281 -5.77 1.77 1.32
CA ASP A 281 -6.33 0.62 2.04
C ASP A 281 -5.98 -0.72 1.39
N ILE A 282 -5.40 -0.69 0.18
CA ILE A 282 -5.11 -1.86 -0.63
C ILE A 282 -3.76 -2.44 -0.19
N ALA A 283 -3.82 -3.53 0.58
CA ALA A 283 -2.69 -4.41 0.82
C ALA A 283 -2.89 -5.73 0.07
N MET A 284 -1.81 -6.28 -0.46
CA MET A 284 -1.81 -7.54 -1.20
C MET A 284 -2.88 -7.60 -2.31
N GLY A 285 -3.07 -6.49 -3.03
CA GLY A 285 -4.11 -6.36 -4.04
C GLY A 285 -3.78 -7.11 -5.33
N ILE A 286 -4.81 -7.57 -6.03
CA ILE A 286 -4.73 -8.06 -7.40
C ILE A 286 -5.80 -7.37 -8.24
N GLU A 287 -5.43 -6.86 -9.41
CA GLU A 287 -6.41 -6.41 -10.38
C GLU A 287 -6.97 -7.59 -11.17
N HIS A 288 -8.29 -7.64 -11.29
CA HIS A 288 -8.97 -8.65 -12.09
C HIS A 288 -10.26 -8.04 -12.65
N ASP A 289 -10.37 -8.02 -13.98
CA ASP A 289 -11.41 -7.30 -14.72
C ASP A 289 -11.47 -5.81 -14.32
N ASP A 290 -12.65 -5.29 -14.00
CA ASP A 290 -12.90 -3.89 -13.60
C ASP A 290 -12.62 -3.61 -12.12
N ASP A 291 -12.08 -4.59 -11.39
CA ASP A 291 -12.01 -4.55 -9.94
C ASP A 291 -10.59 -4.82 -9.42
N VAL A 292 -10.35 -4.37 -8.20
CA VAL A 292 -9.20 -4.76 -7.37
C VAL A 292 -9.71 -5.58 -6.21
N TYR A 293 -9.16 -6.78 -6.04
CA TYR A 293 -9.41 -7.63 -4.88
C TYR A 293 -8.22 -7.54 -3.94
N TYR A 294 -8.45 -7.25 -2.66
CA TYR A 294 -7.36 -6.91 -1.75
C TYR A 294 -7.66 -7.25 -0.29
N SER A 295 -6.59 -7.34 0.48
CA SER A 295 -6.63 -7.37 1.94
C SER A 295 -6.68 -5.94 2.46
N SER A 296 -7.67 -5.58 3.26
CA SER A 296 -7.71 -4.23 3.83
C SER A 296 -6.57 -4.02 4.82
N THR A 297 -5.87 -2.89 4.72
CA THR A 297 -4.84 -2.49 5.72
C THR A 297 -5.39 -2.36 7.15
N HIS A 298 -6.71 -2.23 7.33
CA HIS A 298 -7.35 -1.99 8.62
C HIS A 298 -7.73 -3.28 9.36
N ASP A 299 -8.39 -4.21 8.67
CA ASP A 299 -8.94 -5.44 9.27
C ASP A 299 -8.38 -6.74 8.63
N ARG A 300 -7.64 -6.61 7.51
CA ARG A 300 -7.06 -7.69 6.71
C ARG A 300 -8.08 -8.62 6.07
N PHE A 301 -9.36 -8.27 6.07
CA PHE A 301 -10.40 -9.03 5.39
C PHE A 301 -10.31 -8.83 3.87
N LEU A 302 -10.97 -9.71 3.12
CA LEU A 302 -11.05 -9.62 1.68
C LEU A 302 -12.08 -8.55 1.26
N TYR A 303 -11.62 -7.58 0.49
CA TYR A 303 -12.43 -6.53 -0.12
C TYR A 303 -12.33 -6.57 -1.64
N LYS A 304 -13.31 -5.93 -2.25
CA LYS A 304 -13.38 -5.60 -3.68
C LYS A 304 -13.49 -4.10 -3.80
N MET A 305 -12.77 -3.49 -4.73
CA MET A 305 -12.93 -2.09 -5.11
C MET A 305 -13.07 -1.98 -6.63
N ASN A 306 -14.12 -1.31 -7.10
CA ASN A 306 -14.24 -1.01 -8.52
C ASN A 306 -13.23 0.07 -8.93
N LYS A 307 -12.43 -0.17 -9.97
CA LYS A 307 -11.32 0.70 -10.38
C LYS A 307 -11.77 2.08 -10.84
N GLN A 308 -12.93 2.17 -11.48
CA GLN A 308 -13.42 3.41 -12.06
C GLN A 308 -14.15 4.30 -11.03
N THR A 309 -14.93 3.68 -10.14
CA THR A 309 -15.78 4.41 -9.19
C THR A 309 -15.17 4.52 -7.79
N GLY A 310 -14.17 3.72 -7.46
CA GLY A 310 -13.60 3.62 -6.11
C GLY A 310 -14.54 3.01 -5.07
N VAL A 311 -15.70 2.49 -5.49
CA VAL A 311 -16.67 1.87 -4.58
C VAL A 311 -16.09 0.58 -4.01
N LYS A 312 -16.06 0.49 -2.68
CA LYS A 312 -15.53 -0.65 -1.91
C LYS A 312 -16.65 -1.53 -1.37
N GLU A 313 -16.50 -2.84 -1.50
CA GLU A 313 -17.35 -3.86 -0.88
C GLU A 313 -16.48 -4.82 -0.06
N ARG A 314 -16.86 -5.08 1.19
CA ARG A 314 -16.27 -6.19 1.96
C ARG A 314 -16.86 -7.51 1.48
N LEU A 315 -16.01 -8.42 1.04
CA LEU A 315 -16.42 -9.73 0.53
C LEU A 315 -16.51 -10.78 1.64
N THR A 316 -15.60 -10.74 2.62
CA THR A 316 -15.54 -11.74 3.69
C THR A 316 -15.31 -11.09 5.06
N THR A 317 -15.48 -11.88 6.13
CA THR A 317 -15.01 -11.55 7.49
C THR A 317 -13.82 -12.42 7.90
N VAL A 318 -13.17 -13.06 6.92
CA VAL A 318 -11.95 -13.84 7.13
C VAL A 318 -10.77 -13.08 6.58
N ARG A 319 -9.67 -13.11 7.31
CA ARG A 319 -8.41 -12.48 6.95
C ARG A 319 -7.78 -13.19 5.75
N ALA A 320 -7.47 -12.43 4.71
CA ALA A 320 -6.96 -12.92 3.44
C ALA A 320 -5.56 -12.36 3.15
N ALA A 321 -4.68 -13.23 2.69
CA ALA A 321 -3.33 -12.91 2.22
C ALA A 321 -3.03 -13.73 0.95
N HIS A 322 -1.99 -13.36 0.19
CA HIS A 322 -1.60 -14.04 -1.06
C HIS A 322 -2.80 -14.23 -1.99
N ILE A 323 -3.30 -13.15 -2.58
CA ILE A 323 -4.59 -13.13 -3.25
C ILE A 323 -4.40 -13.35 -4.74
N ALA A 324 -5.17 -14.26 -5.33
CA ALA A 324 -5.25 -14.47 -6.77
C ALA A 324 -6.71 -14.53 -7.22
N ALA A 325 -6.97 -14.21 -8.49
CA ALA A 325 -8.31 -14.21 -9.05
C ALA A 325 -8.37 -14.99 -10.36
N HIS A 326 -9.49 -15.68 -10.60
CA HIS A 326 -9.81 -16.30 -11.88
C HIS A 326 -11.32 -16.38 -12.08
N GLY A 327 -11.82 -15.69 -13.11
CA GLY A 327 -13.26 -15.51 -13.31
C GLY A 327 -13.92 -14.93 -12.05
N ASP A 328 -15.00 -15.56 -11.58
CA ASP A 328 -15.71 -15.10 -10.39
C ASP A 328 -15.11 -15.59 -9.06
N THR A 329 -13.93 -16.21 -9.07
CA THR A 329 -13.36 -16.86 -7.87
C THR A 329 -12.07 -16.21 -7.44
N ILE A 330 -12.01 -15.87 -6.16
CA ILE A 330 -10.83 -15.32 -5.48
C ILE A 330 -10.20 -16.42 -4.63
N TYR A 331 -8.95 -16.74 -4.91
CA TYR A 331 -8.13 -17.69 -4.16
C TYR A 331 -7.21 -16.94 -3.20
N PHE A 332 -7.08 -17.41 -1.97
CA PHE A 332 -6.25 -16.74 -0.98
C PHE A 332 -5.82 -17.68 0.15
N ALA A 333 -4.74 -17.32 0.84
CA ALA A 333 -4.36 -17.89 2.13
C ALA A 333 -5.30 -17.34 3.22
N ASN A 334 -6.12 -18.19 3.82
CA ASN A 334 -7.08 -17.80 4.85
C ASN A 334 -6.43 -17.81 6.23
N GLU A 335 -5.93 -16.66 6.67
CA GLU A 335 -5.29 -16.51 7.99
C GLU A 335 -6.25 -16.61 9.18
N SER A 336 -7.56 -16.70 8.93
CA SER A 336 -8.55 -17.02 9.98
C SER A 336 -8.79 -18.54 10.08
N ASN A 337 -8.25 -19.29 9.13
CA ASN A 337 -8.30 -20.75 9.09
C ASN A 337 -6.89 -21.33 8.83
N ASN A 338 -5.95 -21.05 9.73
CA ASN A 338 -4.59 -21.58 9.72
C ASN A 338 -3.76 -21.32 8.44
N GLY A 339 -4.12 -20.29 7.65
CA GLY A 339 -3.44 -19.98 6.38
C GLY A 339 -3.82 -20.92 5.24
N PHE A 340 -4.87 -21.73 5.39
CA PHE A 340 -5.27 -22.70 4.38
C PHE A 340 -5.71 -22.04 3.08
N LEU A 341 -5.40 -22.68 1.95
CA LEU A 341 -5.86 -22.22 0.65
C LEU A 341 -7.39 -22.28 0.59
N SER A 342 -8.00 -21.12 0.41
CA SER A 342 -9.45 -20.96 0.31
C SER A 342 -9.84 -20.33 -1.01
N ALA A 343 -11.06 -20.60 -1.46
CA ALA A 343 -11.68 -19.98 -2.64
C ALA A 343 -12.98 -19.28 -2.22
N TYR A 344 -13.16 -18.03 -2.63
CA TYR A 344 -14.38 -17.26 -2.45
C TYR A 344 -14.98 -16.93 -3.81
N ASN A 345 -16.21 -17.35 -4.05
CA ASN A 345 -16.93 -16.98 -5.28
C ASN A 345 -17.71 -15.68 -5.05
N VAL A 346 -17.42 -14.65 -5.85
CA VAL A 346 -17.98 -13.30 -5.66
C VAL A 346 -19.49 -13.22 -5.90
N ASN A 347 -20.02 -14.09 -6.78
CA ASN A 347 -21.43 -14.10 -7.15
C ASN A 347 -22.28 -14.91 -6.16
N THR A 348 -21.84 -16.12 -5.80
CA THR A 348 -22.57 -16.99 -4.87
C THR A 348 -22.30 -16.64 -3.41
N LYS A 349 -21.26 -15.83 -3.14
CA LYS A 349 -20.74 -15.50 -1.80
C LYS A 349 -20.31 -16.73 -1.00
N GLN A 350 -19.95 -17.80 -1.71
CA GLN A 350 -19.53 -19.06 -1.10
C GLN A 350 -18.02 -19.03 -0.83
N LEU A 351 -17.64 -19.34 0.41
CA LEU A 351 -16.27 -19.57 0.83
C LEU A 351 -16.03 -21.08 1.00
N THR A 352 -14.98 -21.62 0.39
CA THR A 352 -14.59 -23.03 0.49
C THR A 352 -13.10 -23.17 0.79
N THR A 353 -12.74 -24.20 1.56
CA THR A 353 -11.33 -24.62 1.70
C THR A 353 -10.98 -25.49 0.51
N VAL A 354 -9.93 -25.11 -0.23
CA VAL A 354 -9.42 -25.82 -1.41
C VAL A 354 -8.36 -26.84 -1.01
N ASP A 355 -7.37 -26.41 -0.21
CA ASP A 355 -6.33 -27.27 0.34
C ASP A 355 -6.14 -26.91 1.82
N ALA A 356 -6.22 -27.91 2.71
CA ALA A 356 -6.11 -27.75 4.16
C ALA A 356 -4.64 -27.75 4.61
N VAL A 357 -3.81 -27.00 3.88
CA VAL A 357 -2.38 -26.80 4.14
C VAL A 357 -2.12 -25.30 4.12
N PRO A 358 -1.29 -24.75 5.03
CA PRO A 358 -0.89 -23.35 4.96
C PRO A 358 -0.21 -23.05 3.63
N VAL A 359 -0.60 -21.97 2.97
CA VAL A 359 -0.04 -21.60 1.67
C VAL A 359 0.51 -20.19 1.62
N THR A 360 1.48 -19.99 0.74
CA THR A 360 2.03 -18.69 0.32
C THR A 360 2.12 -18.64 -1.21
N ASN A 361 2.46 -17.48 -1.78
CA ASN A 361 2.68 -17.29 -3.23
C ASN A 361 1.56 -17.88 -4.11
N VAL A 362 0.30 -17.60 -3.75
CA VAL A 362 -0.87 -18.04 -4.50
C VAL A 362 -1.01 -17.17 -5.75
N ARG A 363 -1.04 -17.80 -6.93
CA ARG A 363 -1.10 -17.10 -8.22
C ARG A 363 -1.85 -17.92 -9.26
N VAL A 364 -2.44 -17.22 -10.22
CA VAL A 364 -3.10 -17.82 -11.38
C VAL A 364 -2.24 -17.59 -12.62
N ARG A 365 -2.02 -18.64 -13.40
CA ARG A 365 -1.30 -18.62 -14.68
C ARG A 365 -2.10 -19.39 -15.71
N GLY A 366 -2.78 -18.69 -16.61
CA GLY A 366 -3.68 -19.32 -17.58
C GLY A 366 -4.84 -20.04 -16.89
N ASP A 367 -4.94 -21.37 -17.07
CA ASP A 367 -5.92 -22.25 -16.44
C ASP A 367 -5.39 -22.95 -15.17
N GLU A 368 -4.25 -22.53 -14.64
CA GLU A 368 -3.58 -23.15 -13.50
C GLU A 368 -3.53 -22.23 -12.28
N LEU A 369 -3.88 -22.79 -11.12
CA LEU A 369 -3.63 -22.22 -9.80
C LEU A 369 -2.32 -22.79 -9.27
N GLN A 370 -1.36 -21.91 -8.98
CA GLN A 370 -0.07 -22.25 -8.39
C GLN A 370 0.01 -21.67 -6.99
N TYR A 371 0.59 -22.41 -6.06
CA TYR A 371 0.79 -21.97 -4.68
C TYR A 371 1.91 -22.74 -4.03
N ASP A 372 2.63 -22.10 -3.11
CA ASP A 372 3.59 -22.78 -2.25
C ASP A 372 2.84 -23.37 -1.05
N ALA A 373 2.93 -24.69 -0.87
CA ALA A 373 2.43 -25.40 0.30
C ALA A 373 3.62 -25.89 1.15
N ASN A 374 3.97 -25.12 2.20
CA ASN A 374 5.08 -25.42 3.11
C ASN A 374 6.45 -25.62 2.44
N GLY A 375 6.85 -24.71 1.55
CA GLY A 375 8.11 -24.73 0.79
C GLY A 375 8.07 -25.59 -0.47
N THR A 376 6.90 -26.10 -0.87
CA THR A 376 6.72 -26.92 -2.07
C THR A 376 5.70 -26.30 -2.99
N MET A 377 6.14 -25.86 -4.18
CA MET A 377 5.22 -25.36 -5.21
C MET A 377 4.31 -26.48 -5.71
N LYS A 378 2.99 -26.26 -5.57
CA LYS A 378 1.93 -27.08 -6.17
C LYS A 378 1.27 -26.33 -7.31
N THR A 379 0.78 -27.09 -8.29
CA THR A 379 0.02 -26.59 -9.43
C THR A 379 -1.25 -27.40 -9.59
N THR A 380 -2.40 -26.74 -9.72
CA THR A 380 -3.71 -27.37 -9.89
C THR A 380 -4.45 -26.73 -11.06
N LYS A 381 -5.01 -27.55 -11.96
CA LYS A 381 -5.84 -27.05 -13.06
C LYS A 381 -7.21 -26.62 -12.55
N LEU A 382 -7.59 -25.39 -12.86
CA LEU A 382 -8.86 -24.78 -12.46
C LEU A 382 -10.08 -25.47 -13.09
N ALA A 383 -9.90 -26.13 -14.24
CA ALA A 383 -10.95 -26.89 -14.93
C ALA A 383 -11.19 -28.32 -14.39
N GLN A 384 -10.44 -28.80 -13.39
CA GLN A 384 -10.58 -30.19 -12.93
C GLN A 384 -11.76 -30.39 -11.97
N PRO A 385 -12.51 -31.52 -12.09
CA PRO A 385 -13.63 -31.87 -11.21
C PRO A 385 -13.27 -31.96 -9.72
N ALA A 386 -11.99 -32.12 -9.37
CA ALA A 386 -11.53 -32.19 -7.99
C ALA A 386 -11.73 -30.87 -7.22
N LEU A 387 -11.73 -29.71 -7.91
CA LEU A 387 -12.15 -28.44 -7.31
C LEU A 387 -13.68 -28.33 -7.20
N ARG A 388 -14.44 -29.10 -7.98
CA ARG A 388 -15.91 -29.21 -7.85
C ARG A 388 -16.35 -30.14 -6.71
N GLN A 389 -15.48 -30.99 -6.18
CA GLN A 389 -15.85 -32.05 -5.21
C GLN A 389 -15.73 -31.69 -3.72
N THR A 390 -15.61 -30.40 -3.39
CA THR A 390 -15.87 -29.89 -2.01
C THR A 390 -17.01 -28.88 -1.95
N PHE A 391 -17.85 -28.80 -2.99
CA PHE A 391 -19.09 -28.01 -2.98
C PHE A 391 -20.21 -28.74 -2.23
N GLN A 392 -20.00 -29.01 -0.94
CA GLN A 392 -21.08 -29.35 -0.02
C GLN A 392 -20.62 -29.18 1.42
N THR A 393 -20.83 -27.99 1.97
CA THR A 393 -21.64 -27.84 3.18
C THR A 393 -22.04 -26.38 3.34
N VAL A 394 -23.27 -26.21 3.79
CA VAL A 394 -24.00 -24.96 4.01
C VAL A 394 -23.11 -23.95 4.74
N VAL A 395 -22.96 -22.74 4.18
CA VAL A 395 -22.46 -21.60 4.95
C VAL A 395 -23.53 -21.30 5.99
N GLU A 396 -23.36 -21.83 7.19
CA GLU A 396 -23.93 -21.17 8.34
C GLU A 396 -23.28 -19.79 8.39
N ARG A 397 -24.00 -18.76 7.97
CA ARG A 397 -23.65 -17.37 8.27
C ARG A 397 -23.25 -17.34 9.74
N SER A 398 -22.13 -16.69 10.07
CA SER A 398 -21.75 -16.51 11.46
C SER A 398 -22.94 -15.91 12.23
N GLU A 399 -23.15 -16.32 13.48
CA GLU A 399 -24.28 -15.83 14.26
C GLU A 399 -24.30 -14.29 14.33
N ALA A 400 -23.11 -13.66 14.34
CA ALA A 400 -22.96 -12.21 14.23
C ALA A 400 -23.51 -11.63 12.90
N GLU A 401 -23.25 -12.24 11.75
CA GLU A 401 -23.78 -11.80 10.46
C GLU A 401 -25.30 -12.02 10.34
N ARG A 402 -25.82 -13.09 10.92
CA ARG A 402 -27.28 -13.32 11.04
C ARG A 402 -27.91 -12.17 11.81
N VAL A 403 -27.33 -11.82 12.96
CA VAL A 403 -27.78 -10.69 13.79
C VAL A 403 -27.66 -9.35 13.06
N VAL A 404 -26.57 -9.10 12.33
CA VAL A 404 -26.41 -7.86 11.52
C VAL A 404 -27.53 -7.74 10.48
N ALA A 405 -27.82 -8.82 9.75
CA ALA A 405 -28.88 -8.85 8.74
C ALA A 405 -30.26 -8.60 9.37
N GLN A 406 -30.53 -9.26 10.49
CA GLN A 406 -31.76 -9.08 11.27
C GLN A 406 -31.93 -7.63 11.76
N ILE A 407 -30.87 -7.00 12.28
CA ILE A 407 -30.89 -5.59 12.72
C ILE A 407 -31.21 -4.65 11.55
N ASN A 408 -30.66 -4.91 10.35
CA ASN A 408 -30.94 -4.09 9.17
C ASN A 408 -32.40 -4.21 8.69
N ALA A 409 -33.06 -5.33 8.99
CA ALA A 409 -34.46 -5.57 8.64
C ALA A 409 -35.49 -4.95 9.62
N LEU A 410 -35.04 -4.28 10.71
CA LEU A 410 -35.94 -3.77 11.76
C LEU A 410 -36.79 -2.54 11.36
N HIS A 411 -36.71 -2.06 10.12
CA HIS A 411 -37.52 -0.92 9.69
C HIS A 411 -39.00 -1.33 9.57
N GLY A 412 -39.85 -0.82 10.49
CA GLY A 412 -41.27 -1.14 10.51
C GLY A 412 -41.60 -2.55 11.03
N ALA A 413 -40.63 -3.22 11.66
CA ALA A 413 -40.79 -4.57 12.18
C ALA A 413 -41.79 -4.66 13.35
N LYS A 414 -42.27 -5.87 13.63
CA LYS A 414 -43.12 -6.14 14.80
C LYS A 414 -42.30 -6.03 16.08
N VAL A 415 -42.99 -5.82 17.19
CA VAL A 415 -42.34 -5.68 18.51
C VAL A 415 -41.64 -6.99 18.90
N GLU A 416 -42.26 -8.13 18.58
CA GLU A 416 -41.70 -9.46 18.83
C GLU A 416 -40.46 -9.74 17.98
N ASP A 417 -40.39 -9.23 16.75
CA ASP A 417 -39.18 -9.35 15.92
C ASP A 417 -38.01 -8.58 16.57
N VAL A 418 -38.26 -7.38 17.11
CA VAL A 418 -37.24 -6.60 17.81
C VAL A 418 -36.71 -7.33 19.05
N ILE A 419 -37.59 -8.01 19.80
CA ILE A 419 -37.22 -8.82 20.97
C ILE A 419 -36.34 -10.01 20.54
N ALA A 420 -36.75 -10.74 19.50
CA ALA A 420 -36.00 -11.90 19.02
C ALA A 420 -34.59 -11.53 18.53
N VAL A 421 -34.45 -10.39 17.84
CA VAL A 421 -33.13 -9.88 17.41
C VAL A 421 -32.26 -9.50 18.61
N ARG A 422 -32.85 -8.97 19.68
CA ARG A 422 -32.13 -8.68 20.92
C ARG A 422 -31.63 -9.95 21.59
N GLU A 423 -32.47 -10.96 21.69
CA GLU A 423 -32.08 -12.25 22.27
C GLU A 423 -30.98 -12.93 21.45
N ALA A 424 -31.09 -12.88 20.11
CA ALA A 424 -30.04 -13.38 19.22
C ALA A 424 -28.71 -12.64 19.42
N TYR A 425 -28.75 -11.30 19.60
CA TYR A 425 -27.55 -10.52 19.95
C TYR A 425 -26.97 -10.87 21.32
N ASP A 426 -27.83 -11.04 22.34
CA ASP A 426 -27.39 -11.37 23.69
C ASP A 426 -26.88 -12.83 23.79
N ALA A 427 -27.28 -13.72 22.87
CA ALA A 427 -26.74 -15.08 22.78
C ALA A 427 -25.31 -15.16 22.21
N LEU A 428 -24.85 -14.10 21.54
CA LEU A 428 -23.49 -14.03 20.97
C LEU A 428 -22.41 -13.99 22.06
N SER A 429 -21.27 -14.64 21.79
CA SER A 429 -20.05 -14.51 22.58
C SER A 429 -19.51 -13.07 22.54
N TYR A 430 -18.58 -12.75 23.45
CA TYR A 430 -17.96 -11.42 23.50
C TYR A 430 -17.29 -11.04 22.16
N GLU A 431 -16.54 -11.97 21.56
CA GLU A 431 -15.84 -11.76 20.29
C GLU A 431 -16.83 -11.58 19.12
N GLU A 432 -17.92 -12.34 19.08
CA GLU A 432 -18.95 -12.20 18.05
C GLU A 432 -19.72 -10.88 18.15
N ARG A 433 -19.95 -10.36 19.36
CA ARG A 433 -20.58 -9.04 19.56
C ARG A 433 -19.74 -7.89 19.01
N LEU A 434 -18.41 -8.01 19.01
CA LEU A 434 -17.53 -7.02 18.38
C LEU A 434 -17.77 -6.92 16.86
N ASN A 435 -18.25 -7.98 16.23
CA ASN A 435 -18.52 -8.04 14.79
C ASN A 435 -19.91 -7.49 14.40
N VAL A 436 -20.79 -7.17 15.37
CA VAL A 436 -22.11 -6.59 15.11
C VAL A 436 -22.02 -5.06 14.96
N MET A 437 -21.55 -4.63 13.80
CA MET A 437 -21.22 -3.23 13.50
C MET A 437 -22.43 -2.27 13.55
N ASN A 438 -23.65 -2.78 13.39
CA ASN A 438 -24.88 -1.99 13.34
C ASN A 438 -25.71 -2.03 14.63
N VAL A 439 -25.16 -2.50 15.75
CA VAL A 439 -25.87 -2.58 17.06
C VAL A 439 -26.51 -1.27 17.51
N LYS A 440 -25.94 -0.11 17.14
CA LYS A 440 -26.53 1.21 17.41
C LYS A 440 -27.93 1.37 16.82
N LYS A 441 -28.24 0.71 15.70
CA LYS A 441 -29.59 0.73 15.09
C LYS A 441 -30.60 -0.01 15.96
N LEU A 442 -30.22 -1.17 16.50
CA LEU A 442 -31.07 -1.94 17.43
C LEU A 442 -31.42 -1.10 18.66
N LEU A 443 -30.42 -0.47 19.30
CA LEU A 443 -30.62 0.38 20.48
C LEU A 443 -31.59 1.56 20.22
N VAL A 444 -31.56 2.13 19.02
CA VAL A 444 -32.49 3.22 18.63
C VAL A 444 -33.92 2.70 18.51
N VAL A 445 -34.11 1.53 17.90
CA VAL A 445 -35.44 0.90 17.74
C VAL A 445 -36.00 0.49 19.10
N GLU A 446 -35.19 -0.17 19.94
CA GLU A 446 -35.56 -0.58 21.30
C GLU A 446 -36.01 0.62 22.15
N ARG A 447 -35.27 1.74 22.07
CA ARG A 447 -35.62 2.96 22.79
C ARG A 447 -36.99 3.51 22.37
N LYS A 448 -37.29 3.48 21.06
CA LYS A 448 -38.58 3.93 20.52
C LYS A 448 -39.72 3.00 20.94
N MET A 449 -39.47 1.69 21.02
CA MET A 449 -40.49 0.66 21.31
C MET A 449 -40.51 0.21 22.78
N ARG A 450 -39.77 0.88 23.68
CA ARG A 450 -39.56 0.43 25.07
C ARG A 450 -40.82 0.02 25.81
N ARG A 451 -41.91 0.79 25.68
CA ARG A 451 -43.18 0.47 26.36
C ARG A 451 -43.85 -0.77 25.78
N ALA A 452 -43.80 -0.92 24.45
CA ALA A 452 -44.35 -2.07 23.75
C ALA A 452 -43.57 -3.35 24.08
N ILE A 453 -42.23 -3.28 24.11
CA ILE A 453 -41.36 -4.39 24.53
C ILE A 453 -41.69 -4.84 25.95
N VAL A 454 -41.81 -3.89 26.90
CA VAL A 454 -42.17 -4.22 28.30
C VAL A 454 -43.55 -4.89 28.39
N ALA A 455 -44.52 -4.44 27.60
CA ALA A 455 -45.84 -5.06 27.56
C ALA A 455 -45.79 -6.47 26.95
N ALA A 456 -45.09 -6.66 25.83
CA ALA A 456 -44.94 -7.95 25.17
C ALA A 456 -44.29 -9.00 26.09
N ASN A 457 -43.15 -8.66 26.73
CA ASN A 457 -42.47 -9.58 27.65
C ASN A 457 -43.34 -9.95 28.87
N ARG A 458 -44.20 -9.02 29.33
CA ARG A 458 -45.13 -9.31 30.42
C ARG A 458 -46.26 -10.24 30.00
N ILE A 459 -46.72 -10.14 28.76
CA ILE A 459 -47.73 -11.04 28.19
C ILE A 459 -47.14 -12.44 28.00
N GLU A 460 -45.92 -12.52 27.47
CA GLU A 460 -45.21 -13.80 27.27
C GLU A 460 -44.91 -14.53 28.57
N ALA A 461 -44.60 -13.78 29.64
CA ALA A 461 -44.31 -14.35 30.97
C ALA A 461 -45.56 -14.81 31.76
N ILE A 462 -46.78 -14.71 31.19
CA ILE A 462 -47.99 -15.21 31.83
C ILE A 462 -47.93 -16.73 31.85
N ASP A 463 -47.99 -17.32 33.04
CA ASP A 463 -48.09 -18.76 33.24
C ASP A 463 -49.54 -19.13 33.58
N PRO A 464 -50.28 -19.80 32.68
CA PRO A 464 -51.68 -20.18 32.90
C PRO A 464 -51.91 -21.12 34.07
N GLN A 465 -50.87 -21.82 34.55
CA GLN A 465 -50.96 -22.73 35.69
C GLN A 465 -50.52 -22.06 37.00
N SER A 466 -50.09 -20.80 36.94
CA SER A 466 -49.61 -20.09 38.12
C SER A 466 -50.74 -19.70 39.05
N ALA A 467 -50.53 -19.86 40.36
CA ALA A 467 -51.39 -19.27 41.38
C ALA A 467 -51.49 -17.73 41.29
N LYS A 468 -50.59 -17.08 40.51
CA LYS A 468 -50.58 -15.64 40.24
C LYS A 468 -51.16 -15.27 38.88
N PHE A 469 -51.80 -16.20 38.16
CA PHE A 469 -52.29 -16.01 36.79
C PHE A 469 -53.09 -14.71 36.62
N THR A 470 -54.14 -14.50 37.42
CA THR A 470 -54.98 -13.27 37.36
C THR A 470 -54.17 -12.00 37.60
N GLN A 471 -53.19 -12.05 38.50
CA GLN A 471 -52.30 -10.92 38.77
C GLN A 471 -51.36 -10.64 37.59
N GLN A 472 -50.82 -11.69 36.95
CA GLN A 472 -49.95 -11.57 35.78
C GLN A 472 -50.72 -10.96 34.59
N VAL A 473 -51.95 -11.43 34.32
CA VAL A 473 -52.83 -10.88 33.27
C VAL A 473 -53.15 -9.41 33.52
N ALA A 474 -53.54 -9.03 34.75
CA ALA A 474 -53.84 -7.64 35.10
C ALA A 474 -52.61 -6.72 34.93
N MET A 475 -51.41 -7.19 35.30
CA MET A 475 -50.17 -6.43 35.14
C MET A 475 -49.73 -6.31 33.67
N ALA A 476 -49.99 -7.33 32.85
CA ALA A 476 -49.75 -7.30 31.41
C ALA A 476 -50.70 -6.30 30.72
N ARG A 477 -51.98 -6.28 31.10
CA ARG A 477 -52.97 -5.28 30.62
C ARG A 477 -52.55 -3.86 30.99
N LEU A 478 -52.19 -3.60 32.25
CA LEU A 478 -51.70 -2.28 32.68
C LEU A 478 -50.44 -1.82 31.92
N ALA A 479 -49.57 -2.75 31.53
CA ALA A 479 -48.42 -2.43 30.70
C ALA A 479 -48.83 -2.11 29.25
N LEU A 480 -49.76 -2.87 28.68
CA LEU A 480 -50.29 -2.66 27.33
C LEU A 480 -51.04 -1.31 27.19
N ASP A 481 -51.77 -0.89 28.22
CA ASP A 481 -52.51 0.37 28.23
C ASP A 481 -51.58 1.59 28.10
N ARG A 482 -50.32 1.46 28.52
CA ARG A 482 -49.28 2.50 28.41
C ARG A 482 -48.62 2.55 27.03
N VAL A 483 -48.90 1.59 26.14
CA VAL A 483 -48.33 1.48 24.80
C VAL A 483 -49.13 2.35 23.81
N PRO A 484 -48.47 3.21 23.01
CA PRO A 484 -49.14 4.00 21.97
C PRO A 484 -49.92 3.13 20.97
N ALA A 485 -51.06 3.62 20.50
CA ALA A 485 -51.94 2.87 19.58
C ALA A 485 -51.22 2.43 18.28
N THR A 486 -50.29 3.25 17.77
CA THR A 486 -49.48 2.92 16.59
C THR A 486 -48.53 1.75 16.83
N GLN A 487 -48.01 1.60 18.04
CA GLN A 487 -47.13 0.49 18.42
C GLN A 487 -47.93 -0.76 18.79
N ARG A 488 -49.13 -0.62 19.37
CA ARG A 488 -50.02 -1.77 19.63
C ARG A 488 -50.37 -2.55 18.34
N LYS A 489 -50.48 -1.86 17.20
CA LYS A 489 -50.69 -2.51 15.89
C LYS A 489 -49.53 -3.39 15.44
N LEU A 490 -48.33 -3.17 16.00
CA LEU A 490 -47.11 -3.92 15.69
C LEU A 490 -46.87 -5.07 16.69
N MET A 491 -47.75 -5.26 17.66
CA MET A 491 -47.63 -6.32 18.67
C MET A 491 -48.54 -7.50 18.32
N THR A 492 -47.96 -8.67 18.09
CA THR A 492 -48.74 -9.92 17.92
C THR A 492 -49.27 -10.46 19.24
N SER A 493 -48.58 -10.17 20.35
CA SER A 493 -48.92 -10.59 21.72
C SER A 493 -50.26 -10.05 22.23
N VAL A 494 -50.83 -9.00 21.63
CA VAL A 494 -52.13 -8.43 22.06
C VAL A 494 -53.24 -9.48 22.01
N ARG A 495 -53.29 -10.30 20.95
CA ARG A 495 -54.28 -11.36 20.81
C ARG A 495 -54.13 -12.46 21.87
N VAL A 496 -52.90 -12.71 22.30
CA VAL A 496 -52.60 -13.71 23.34
C VAL A 496 -53.15 -13.21 24.68
N LEU A 497 -52.95 -11.93 25.00
CA LEU A 497 -53.51 -11.34 26.21
C LEU A 497 -55.05 -11.39 26.21
N GLU A 498 -55.69 -11.06 25.09
CA GLU A 498 -57.16 -11.13 24.95
C GLU A 498 -57.71 -12.55 25.20
N GLN A 499 -56.96 -13.58 24.78
CA GLN A 499 -57.33 -14.97 25.07
C GLN A 499 -57.20 -15.34 26.56
N PHE A 500 -56.21 -14.80 27.26
CA PHE A 500 -56.06 -15.02 28.70
C PHE A 500 -57.15 -14.32 29.50
N GLU A 501 -57.56 -13.13 29.09
CA GLU A 501 -58.64 -12.40 29.75
C GLU A 501 -60.00 -13.04 29.56
N ALA A 502 -60.25 -13.67 28.41
CA ALA A 502 -61.48 -14.42 28.20
C ALA A 502 -61.61 -15.69 29.08
N ARG A 503 -60.52 -16.09 29.75
CA ARG A 503 -60.48 -17.25 30.66
C ARG A 503 -60.54 -16.85 32.14
N MET A 504 -60.44 -15.55 32.44
CA MET A 504 -60.68 -14.99 33.76
C MET A 504 -62.18 -14.78 33.97
#